data_AF-A0A4Y2AMD8-F1
#
_entry.id   AF-A0A4Y2AMD8-F1
#
_cell.length_a   1.000
_cell.length_b   1.000
_cell.length_c   1.000
_cell.angle_alpha   90.00
_cell.angle_beta   90.00
_cell.angle_gamma   90.00
#
_symmetry.space_group_name_H-M   'P 1'
#
loop_
_entity.id
_entity.type
_entity.pdbx_description
1 polymer ?
#
loop_
_entity_poly.entity_id
_entity_poly.type
_entity_poly.pdbx_seq_one_letter_code
_entity_poly.pdbx_strand_id
1 'polypeptide(L)' 'RGKLRGTVENALKSGAPHKLTPRNRSSIPHKVKKNLRHSATKLATELEKRFTIKVNPETVRRVIRSYGYNSRVA' A
#
# COMPACT_ATOMS: atom_id res chain seq x y z
N ARG A 1 3.46 -40.93 15.49
CA ARG A 1 4.40 -39.80 15.64
C ARG A 1 4.53 -39.08 14.29
N GLY A 2 3.75 -38.03 14.04
CA GLY A 2 3.80 -37.26 12.79
C GLY A 2 4.96 -36.26 12.81
N LYS A 3 5.74 -36.19 11.72
CA LYS A 3 6.86 -35.25 11.60
C LYS A 3 6.34 -33.81 11.46
N LEU A 4 6.83 -32.91 12.30
CA LEU A 4 6.65 -31.46 12.12
C LEU A 4 7.33 -31.06 10.80
N ARG A 5 6.54 -30.62 9.82
CA ARG A 5 7.07 -29.99 8.61
C ARG A 5 7.75 -28.70 9.04
N GLY A 6 9.06 -28.59 8.79
CA GLY A 6 9.86 -27.43 9.18
C GLY A 6 9.25 -26.14 8.64
N THR A 7 9.05 -25.16 9.52
CA THR A 7 8.68 -23.79 9.15
C THR A 7 9.88 -23.19 8.42
N VAL A 8 9.78 -23.03 7.11
CA VAL A 8 10.81 -22.33 6.32
C VAL A 8 10.67 -20.85 6.60
N GLU A 9 11.73 -20.22 7.12
CA GLU A 9 11.77 -18.78 7.34
C GLU A 9 11.61 -18.05 6.00
N ASN A 10 10.66 -17.12 5.92
CA ASN A 10 10.47 -16.34 4.71
C ASN A 10 11.60 -15.31 4.61
N ALA A 11 12.55 -15.54 3.70
CA ALA A 11 13.59 -14.57 3.39
C ALA A 11 12.98 -13.23 2.97
N LEU A 12 13.58 -12.12 3.40
CA LEU A 12 13.16 -10.79 2.97
C LEU A 12 13.14 -10.72 1.44
N LYS A 13 12.05 -10.17 0.88
CA LYS A 13 11.88 -10.06 -0.57
C LYS A 13 13.07 -9.32 -1.18
N SER A 14 13.85 -10.03 -2.00
CA SER A 14 14.87 -9.43 -2.86
C SER A 14 14.18 -8.60 -3.94
N GLY A 15 14.29 -7.28 -3.86
CA GLY A 15 13.65 -6.37 -4.80
C GLY A 15 13.88 -4.90 -4.45
N ALA A 16 13.57 -4.01 -5.40
CA ALA A 16 13.71 -2.57 -5.18
C ALA A 16 12.85 -2.10 -3.99
N PRO A 17 13.39 -1.21 -3.13
CA PRO A 17 12.64 -0.70 -1.99
C PRO A 17 11.41 0.07 -2.46
N HIS A 18 10.32 -0.05 -1.70
CA HIS A 18 9.12 0.72 -1.97
C HIS A 18 9.37 2.22 -1.79
N LYS A 19 8.90 3.03 -2.75
CA LYS A 19 8.92 4.51 -2.64
C LYS A 19 8.16 5.03 -1.42
N LEU A 20 7.20 4.26 -0.90
CA LEU A 20 6.42 4.62 0.28
C LEU A 20 7.03 3.97 1.53
N THR A 21 7.30 4.80 2.54
CA THR A 21 7.64 4.30 3.87
C THR A 21 6.47 3.50 4.47
N PRO A 22 6.73 2.57 5.40
CA PRO A 22 5.68 1.79 6.05
C PRO A 22 4.58 2.67 6.69
N ARG A 23 4.98 3.80 7.29
CA ARG A 23 4.07 4.79 7.89
C ARG A 23 3.14 5.41 6.86
N ASN A 24 3.69 5.83 5.71
CA ASN A 24 2.90 6.45 4.64
C ASN A 24 1.94 5.42 4.04
N ARG A 25 2.41 4.18 3.87
CA ARG A 25 1.60 3.07 3.36
C ARG A 25 0.41 2.75 4.26
N SER A 26 0.61 2.73 5.59
CA SER A 26 -0.48 2.52 6.56
C SER A 26 -1.48 3.68 6.62
N SER A 27 -1.10 4.89 6.22
CA SER A 27 -2.04 6.03 6.20
C SER A 27 -3.08 5.95 5.07
N ILE A 28 -2.75 5.26 3.98
CA ILE A 28 -3.61 5.14 2.78
C ILE A 28 -4.95 4.44 3.07
N PRO A 29 -5.01 3.24 3.67
CA PRO A 29 -6.29 2.59 3.96
C PRO A 29 -7.15 3.41 4.93
N HIS A 30 -6.55 4.11 5.89
CA HIS A 30 -7.29 4.99 6.79
C HIS A 30 -7.94 6.16 6.05
N LYS A 31 -7.22 6.80 5.13
CA LYS A 31 -7.75 7.88 4.28
C LYS A 31 -8.83 7.38 3.33
N VAL A 32 -8.62 6.21 2.74
CA VAL A 32 -9.59 5.55 1.87
C VAL A 32 -10.88 5.26 2.64
N LYS A 33 -10.79 4.77 3.89
CA LYS A 33 -11.96 4.53 4.76
C LYS A 33 -12.68 5.83 5.13
N LYS A 34 -11.94 6.88 5.50
CA LYS A 34 -12.50 8.18 5.93
C LYS A 34 -13.13 8.96 4.77
N ASN A 35 -12.50 8.93 3.60
CA ASN A 35 -12.88 9.69 2.42
C ASN A 35 -13.29 8.74 1.29
N LEU A 36 -14.49 8.17 1.40
CA LEU A 36 -14.97 7.11 0.48
C LEU A 36 -14.96 7.51 -1.01
N ARG A 37 -15.07 8.82 -1.30
CA ARG A 37 -15.16 9.38 -2.66
C ARG A 37 -13.80 9.77 -3.29
N HIS A 38 -12.69 9.58 -2.59
CA HIS A 38 -11.38 9.97 -3.13
C HIS A 38 -10.83 8.90 -4.07
N SER A 39 -10.60 9.30 -5.32
CA SER A 39 -9.88 8.50 -6.31
C SER A 39 -8.39 8.37 -5.98
N ALA A 40 -7.73 7.37 -6.54
CA ALA A 40 -6.29 7.15 -6.37
C ALA A 40 -5.44 8.37 -6.77
N THR A 41 -5.87 9.16 -7.76
CA THR A 41 -5.19 10.39 -8.19
C THR A 41 -5.30 11.51 -7.16
N LYS A 42 -6.48 11.72 -6.56
CA LYS A 42 -6.64 12.68 -5.44
C LYS A 42 -5.85 12.26 -4.21
N LEU A 43 -5.76 10.96 -3.94
CA LEU A 43 -4.95 10.45 -2.84
C LEU A 43 -3.46 10.66 -3.11
N ALA A 44 -2.99 10.52 -4.35
CA ALA A 44 -1.61 10.80 -4.71
C ALA A 44 -1.24 12.27 -4.45
N THR A 45 -2.07 13.22 -4.88
CA THR A 45 -1.80 14.65 -4.66
C THR A 45 -1.85 15.04 -3.18
N GLU A 46 -2.71 14.39 -2.38
CA GLU A 46 -2.74 14.60 -0.94
C GLU A 46 -1.48 14.04 -0.24
N LEU A 47 -0.98 12.89 -0.72
CA LEU A 47 0.28 12.32 -0.25
C LEU A 47 1.47 13.22 -0.60
N GLU A 48 1.49 13.78 -1.81
CA GLU A 48 2.49 14.75 -2.24
C GLU A 48 2.51 15.99 -1.34
N LYS A 49 1.33 16.56 -1.05
CA LYS A 49 1.23 17.75 -0.18
C LYS A 49 1.67 17.48 1.26
N ARG A 50 1.30 16.34 1.84
CA ARG A 50 1.57 16.06 3.26
C ARG A 50 2.96 15.51 3.52
N PHE A 51 3.48 14.72 2.59
CA PHE A 51 4.74 14.00 2.79
C PHE A 51 5.86 14.52 1.89
N THR A 52 5.60 15.51 1.02
CA THR A 52 6.56 16.07 0.05
C THR A 52 7.24 15.00 -0.82
N ILE A 53 6.57 13.86 -1.03
CA ILE A 53 7.05 12.76 -1.86
C ILE A 53 6.25 12.72 -3.15
N LYS A 54 6.93 12.78 -4.29
CA LYS A 54 6.33 12.56 -5.61
C LYS A 54 5.97 11.08 -5.78
N VAL A 55 4.67 10.77 -5.83
CA VAL A 55 4.15 9.40 -5.92
C VAL A 55 3.34 9.23 -7.20
N ASN A 56 3.69 8.23 -8.02
CA ASN A 56 2.85 7.85 -9.16
C ASN A 56 1.48 7.34 -8.65
N PRO A 57 0.34 7.82 -9.17
CA PRO A 57 -0.98 7.29 -8.82
C PRO A 57 -1.09 5.77 -8.94
N GLU A 58 -0.36 5.11 -9.84
CA GLU A 58 -0.33 3.65 -9.91
C GLU A 58 0.22 2.97 -8.65
N THR A 59 1.17 3.60 -7.95
CA THR A 59 1.68 3.13 -6.65
C THR A 59 0.55 3.13 -5.63
N VAL A 60 -0.28 4.18 -5.63
CA VAL A 60 -1.45 4.27 -4.73
C VAL A 60 -2.46 3.20 -5.09
N ARG A 61 -2.75 2.98 -6.38
CA ARG A 61 -3.62 1.89 -6.85
C ARG A 61 -3.13 0.52 -6.37
N ARG A 62 -1.83 0.22 -6.50
CA ARG A 62 -1.24 -1.05 -5.99
C ARG A 62 -1.42 -1.22 -4.49
N VAL A 63 -1.23 -0.15 -3.72
CA VAL A 63 -1.45 -0.20 -2.27
C VAL A 63 -2.92 -0.48 -1.97
N ILE A 64 -3.85 0.23 -2.61
CA ILE A 64 -5.30 0.04 -2.44
C ILE A 64 -5.71 -1.41 -2.77
N ARG A 65 -5.20 -1.99 -3.88
CA ARG A 65 -5.43 -3.39 -4.26
C ARG A 65 -4.85 -4.37 -3.24
N SER A 66 -3.66 -4.11 -2.72
CA SER A 66 -3.02 -4.94 -1.69
C SER A 66 -3.83 -5.01 -0.39
N TYR A 67 -4.67 -4.00 -0.11
CA TYR A 67 -5.59 -3.99 1.03
C TYR A 67 -7.00 -4.51 0.70
N GLY A 68 -7.25 -4.97 -0.53
CA GLY A 68 -8.54 -5.54 -0.94
C GLY A 68 -9.57 -4.52 -1.42
N TYR A 69 -9.25 -3.23 -1.50
CA TYR A 69 -10.17 -2.17 -1.94
C TYR A 69 -10.26 -2.06 -3.48
N ASN A 70 -10.43 -3.18 -4.18
CA ASN A 70 -10.40 -3.22 -5.65
C ASN A 70 -11.48 -2.33 -6.31
N SER A 71 -12.64 -2.19 -5.69
CA SER A 71 -13.73 -1.32 -6.15
C SER A 71 -13.41 0.19 -6.10
N ARG A 72 -12.31 0.58 -5.43
CA ARG A 72 -11.92 2.00 -5.24
C ARG A 72 -10.79 2.44 -6.18
N VAL A 73 -10.41 1.56 -7.10
CA VAL A 73 -9.30 1.78 -8.04
C VAL A 73 -9.78 2.21 -9.43
N ALA A 74 -11.02 1.84 -9.77
CA ALA A 74 -11.71 2.17 -11.02
C ALA A 74 -11.95 3.67 -11.18
#